data_AF-A0A947HJC7-F1
#
_entry.id   AF-A0A947HJC7-F1
#
_cell.length_a   1.000
_cell.length_b   1.000
_cell.length_c   1.000
_cell.angle_alpha   90.00
_cell.angle_beta   90.00
_cell.angle_gamma   90.00
#
_symmetry.space_group_name_H-M   'P 1'
#
loop_
_entity.id
_entity.type
_entity.pdbx_description
1 polymer ?
#
loop_
_entity_poly.entity_id
_entity_poly.type
_entity_poly.pdbx_seq_one_letter_code
_entity_poly.pdbx_strand_id
1 'polypeptide(L)'
;MDTLLDTLAKEGDLTSVLSALTRLGATATLKHVWDQGEFHHDVVLEYAATPARDAAYLVVATNCNGGVKEVIAFKQIPDRWALWHWRCPDSPEFAGELPTRLGWSRTHRWFEPCVLLADDARSELRPEHRVRQHGGGWCMAGTSASAARDASPT
;
A
#
# COMPACT_ATOMS: atom_id res chain seq x y z
N MET A 1 -4.19 -13.09 -14.55
CA MET A 1 -3.80 -12.44 -13.29
C MET A 1 -4.98 -11.67 -12.72
N ASP A 2 -5.68 -10.92 -13.58
CA ASP A 2 -6.79 -10.05 -13.19
C ASP A 2 -7.91 -10.76 -12.41
N THR A 3 -8.32 -11.97 -12.79
CA THR A 3 -9.33 -12.74 -12.02
C THR A 3 -8.92 -13.06 -10.58
N LEU A 4 -7.61 -13.29 -10.34
CA LEU A 4 -7.09 -13.50 -8.98
C LEU A 4 -7.13 -12.19 -8.20
N LEU A 5 -6.65 -11.09 -8.80
CA LEU A 5 -6.61 -9.79 -8.13
C LEU A 5 -8.01 -9.28 -7.80
N ASP A 6 -8.98 -9.49 -8.69
CA ASP A 6 -10.38 -9.21 -8.42
C ASP A 6 -10.95 -10.06 -7.29
N THR A 7 -10.55 -11.33 -7.21
CA THR A 7 -10.95 -12.21 -6.11
C THR A 7 -10.40 -11.69 -4.79
N LEU A 8 -9.10 -11.39 -4.72
CA LEU A 8 -8.46 -10.84 -3.52
C LEU A 8 -9.05 -9.49 -3.13
N ALA A 9 -9.30 -8.60 -4.09
CA ALA A 9 -9.92 -7.30 -3.83
C ALA A 9 -11.35 -7.45 -3.25
N LYS A 10 -12.11 -8.45 -3.68
CA LYS A 10 -13.48 -8.73 -3.19
C LYS A 10 -13.54 -9.30 -1.77
N GLU A 11 -12.46 -9.86 -1.25
CA GLU A 11 -12.40 -10.35 0.14
C GLU A 11 -12.62 -9.20 1.15
N GLY A 12 -12.33 -7.95 0.77
CA GLY A 12 -12.75 -6.74 1.48
C GLY A 12 -11.90 -6.33 2.68
N ASP A 13 -11.14 -7.25 3.28
CA ASP A 13 -10.18 -6.97 4.36
C ASP A 13 -8.90 -7.81 4.22
N LEU A 14 -7.82 -7.36 4.87
CA LEU A 14 -6.49 -7.99 4.79
C LEU A 14 -6.47 -9.43 5.31
N THR A 15 -7.20 -9.74 6.38
CA THR A 15 -7.26 -11.09 6.95
C THR A 15 -7.88 -12.07 5.95
N SER A 16 -8.96 -11.64 5.30
CA SER A 16 -9.66 -12.42 4.28
C SER A 16 -8.79 -12.60 3.03
N VAL A 17 -8.01 -11.59 2.61
CA VAL A 17 -6.99 -11.71 1.54
C VAL A 17 -5.94 -12.77 1.87
N LEU A 18 -5.34 -12.73 3.06
CA LEU A 18 -4.33 -13.71 3.49
C LEU A 18 -4.90 -15.12 3.59
N SER A 19 -6.15 -15.24 4.03
CA SER A 19 -6.88 -16.50 4.07
C SER A 19 -7.15 -17.04 2.67
N ALA A 20 -7.53 -16.18 1.72
CA ALA A 20 -7.75 -16.56 0.32
C ALA A 20 -6.47 -17.05 -0.34
N LEU A 21 -5.34 -16.36 -0.13
CA LEU A 21 -4.03 -16.80 -0.61
C LEU A 21 -3.67 -18.19 -0.07
N THR A 22 -3.86 -18.42 1.23
CA THR A 22 -3.66 -19.73 1.87
C THR A 22 -4.55 -20.81 1.25
N ARG A 23 -5.85 -20.52 1.03
CA ARG A 23 -6.80 -21.47 0.41
C ARG A 23 -6.42 -21.85 -1.02
N LEU A 24 -5.78 -20.92 -1.75
CA LEU A 24 -5.28 -21.15 -3.11
C LEU A 24 -3.95 -21.92 -3.13
N GLY A 25 -3.43 -22.33 -1.96
CA GLY A 25 -2.15 -23.02 -1.84
C GLY A 25 -0.94 -22.09 -2.02
N ALA A 26 -1.16 -20.78 -2.02
CA ALA A 26 -0.07 -19.81 -2.09
C ALA A 26 0.49 -19.53 -0.69
N THR A 27 1.81 -19.32 -0.62
CA THR A 27 2.43 -18.73 0.56
C THR A 27 2.46 -17.21 0.39
N ALA A 28 2.24 -16.49 1.48
CA ALA A 28 2.38 -15.04 1.54
C ALA A 28 3.41 -14.70 2.61
N THR A 29 4.48 -14.01 2.22
CA THR A 29 5.51 -13.52 3.16
C THR A 29 5.49 -12.01 3.17
N LEU A 30 5.29 -11.43 4.36
CA LEU A 30 5.36 -9.99 4.55
C LEU A 30 6.79 -9.49 4.26
N LYS A 31 6.90 -8.50 3.38
CA LYS A 31 8.16 -7.82 3.07
C LYS A 31 8.21 -6.45 3.70
N HIS A 32 7.15 -5.66 3.49
CA HIS A 32 7.06 -4.30 4.02
C HIS A 32 5.64 -3.95 4.43
N VAL A 33 5.55 -3.00 5.35
CA VAL A 33 4.33 -2.22 5.61
C VAL A 33 4.73 -0.77 5.48
N TRP A 34 4.15 -0.07 4.50
CA TRP A 34 4.38 1.35 4.28
C TRP A 34 3.15 2.13 4.72
N ASP A 35 3.34 2.97 5.72
CA ASP A 35 2.26 3.82 6.23
C ASP A 35 2.32 5.18 5.58
N GLN A 36 1.18 5.65 5.07
CA GLN A 36 1.03 6.98 4.50
C GLN A 36 -0.08 7.75 5.21
N GLY A 37 0.30 8.30 6.35
CA GLY A 37 -0.59 8.96 7.31
C GLY A 37 -1.60 8.00 7.92
N GLU A 38 -2.74 8.56 8.32
CA GLU A 38 -3.78 7.83 9.05
C GLU A 38 -4.64 6.90 8.16
N PHE A 39 -4.71 7.15 6.85
CA PHE A 39 -5.78 6.60 6.01
C PHE A 39 -5.31 5.69 4.87
N HIS A 40 -4.00 5.45 4.74
CA HIS A 40 -3.47 4.59 3.70
C HIS A 40 -2.27 3.80 4.19
N HIS A 41 -2.37 2.48 4.09
CA HIS A 41 -1.26 1.57 4.35
C HIS A 41 -1.08 0.63 3.17
N ASP A 42 0.15 0.46 2.70
CA ASP A 42 0.50 -0.54 1.71
C ASP A 42 1.16 -1.72 2.40
N VAL A 43 0.53 -2.90 2.33
CA VAL A 43 1.10 -4.15 2.80
C VAL A 43 1.72 -4.86 1.60
N VAL A 44 3.05 -5.00 1.61
CA VAL A 44 3.81 -5.62 0.52
C VAL A 44 4.08 -7.08 0.87
N LEU A 45 3.50 -7.98 0.09
CA LEU A 45 3.62 -9.41 0.25
C LEU A 45 4.40 -9.99 -0.93
N GLU A 46 5.38 -10.83 -0.66
CA GLU A 46 5.82 -11.81 -1.65
C GLU A 46 4.79 -12.94 -1.68
N TYR A 47 4.28 -13.26 -2.88
CA TYR A 47 3.40 -14.40 -3.08
C TYR A 47 4.04 -15.38 -4.07
N ALA A 48 4.08 -16.65 -3.66
CA ALA A 48 4.47 -17.76 -4.53
C ALA A 48 3.23 -18.62 -4.77
N ALA A 49 2.67 -18.55 -5.98
CA ALA A 49 1.48 -19.32 -6.33
C ALA A 49 1.76 -20.83 -6.41
N THR A 50 2.99 -21.23 -6.79
CA THR A 50 3.52 -22.61 -6.79
C THR A 50 5.06 -22.59 -6.86
N PRO A 51 5.77 -23.69 -6.55
CA PRO A 51 7.23 -23.79 -6.74
C PRO A 51 7.73 -23.60 -8.19
N ALA A 52 6.82 -23.61 -9.17
CA ALA A 52 7.12 -23.53 -10.60
C ALA A 52 6.76 -22.17 -11.24
N ARG A 53 6.34 -21.18 -10.44
CA ARG A 53 6.11 -19.81 -10.90
C ARG A 53 7.11 -18.87 -10.24
N ASP A 54 7.61 -17.91 -11.03
CA ASP A 54 8.37 -16.79 -10.50
C ASP A 54 7.59 -16.13 -9.36
N ALA A 55 8.29 -15.84 -8.26
CA ALA A 55 7.72 -15.04 -7.19
C ALA A 55 7.23 -13.72 -7.75
N ALA A 56 6.06 -13.30 -7.29
CA ALA A 56 5.51 -11.99 -7.60
C ALA A 56 5.13 -11.29 -6.30
N TYR A 57 4.94 -9.98 -6.38
CA TYR A 57 4.73 -9.14 -5.20
C TYR A 57 3.35 -8.51 -5.26
N LEU A 58 2.59 -8.65 -4.18
CA LEU A 58 1.31 -7.97 -4.01
C LEU A 58 1.52 -6.73 -3.14
N VAL A 59 1.09 -5.58 -3.64
CA VAL A 59 0.81 -4.41 -2.82
C VAL A 59 -0.68 -4.41 -2.52
N VAL A 60 -1.03 -4.66 -1.26
CA VAL A 60 -2.40 -4.60 -0.77
C VAL A 60 -2.57 -3.27 -0.04
N ALA A 61 -3.22 -2.31 -0.71
CA ALA A 61 -3.52 -1.03 -0.10
C ALA A 61 -4.75 -1.16 0.80
N THR A 62 -4.66 -0.63 2.01
CA THR A 62 -5.69 -0.74 3.04
C THR A 62 -5.99 0.60 3.69
N ASN A 63 -7.19 0.71 4.27
CA ASN A 63 -7.56 1.75 5.22
C ASN A 63 -7.02 1.41 6.62
N CYS A 64 -7.16 2.33 7.58
CA CYS A 64 -6.74 2.12 8.97
C CYS A 64 -7.37 0.91 9.67
N ASN A 65 -8.57 0.51 9.25
CA ASN A 65 -9.26 -0.67 9.77
C ASN A 65 -8.93 -1.96 9.00
N GLY A 66 -7.93 -1.95 8.12
CA GLY A 66 -7.54 -3.11 7.31
C GLY A 66 -8.45 -3.38 6.10
N GLY A 67 -9.42 -2.50 5.83
CA GLY A 67 -10.27 -2.61 4.65
C GLY A 67 -9.49 -2.41 3.35
N VAL A 68 -9.56 -3.39 2.43
CA VAL A 68 -8.80 -3.37 1.17
C VAL A 68 -9.38 -2.33 0.21
N LYS A 69 -8.51 -1.47 -0.31
CA LYS A 69 -8.82 -0.46 -1.34
C LYS A 69 -8.43 -0.93 -2.72
N GLU A 70 -7.25 -1.52 -2.83
CA GLU A 70 -6.73 -2.03 -4.09
C GLU A 70 -5.69 -3.12 -3.83
N VAL A 71 -5.50 -3.95 -4.85
CA VAL A 71 -4.47 -4.96 -4.90
C VAL A 71 -3.72 -4.79 -6.22
N ILE A 72 -2.39 -4.64 -6.15
CA ILE A 72 -1.53 -4.48 -7.32
C ILE A 72 -0.50 -5.59 -7.31
N ALA A 73 -0.28 -6.25 -8.45
CA ALA A 73 0.74 -7.27 -8.59
C ALA A 73 1.94 -6.74 -9.40
N PHE A 74 3.15 -7.05 -8.96
CA PHE A 74 4.40 -6.68 -9.61
C PHE A 74 5.35 -7.87 -9.75
N LYS A 75 6.25 -7.80 -10.75
CA LYS A 75 7.32 -8.79 -10.91
C LYS A 75 8.45 -8.63 -9.87
N GLN A 76 8.59 -7.43 -9.30
CA GLN A 76 9.59 -7.09 -8.29
C GLN A 76 8.92 -6.23 -7.20
N ILE A 77 9.53 -6.12 -6.01
CA ILE A 77 9.07 -5.16 -5.01
C ILE A 77 9.16 -3.77 -5.65
N PRO A 78 8.05 -3.01 -5.75
CA PRO A 78 8.12 -1.65 -6.25
C PRO A 78 8.87 -0.76 -5.27
N ASP A 79 9.50 0.29 -5.77
CA ASP A 79 9.90 1.39 -4.88
C ASP A 79 8.64 2.08 -4.34
N ARG A 80 8.66 2.42 -3.04
CA ARG A 80 7.53 3.07 -2.35
C ARG A 80 7.17 4.38 -3.04
N TRP A 81 8.16 5.20 -3.38
CA TRP A 81 7.94 6.53 -3.93
C TRP A 81 7.62 6.49 -5.42
N ALA A 82 8.13 5.52 -6.17
CA ALA A 82 7.65 5.23 -7.53
C ALA A 82 6.17 4.84 -7.55
N LEU A 83 5.70 4.06 -6.55
CA LEU A 83 4.27 3.72 -6.41
C LEU A 83 3.41 4.94 -6.10
N TRP A 84 3.88 5.82 -5.21
CA TRP A 84 3.20 7.08 -4.93
C TRP A 84 3.24 8.06 -6.10
N HIS A 85 4.33 8.12 -6.85
CA HIS A 85 4.42 8.87 -8.10
C HIS A 85 3.41 8.36 -9.13
N TRP A 86 3.26 7.05 -9.28
CA TRP A 86 2.24 6.49 -10.17
C TRP A 86 0.81 6.81 -9.73
N ARG A 87 0.52 6.86 -8.42
CA ARG A 87 -0.80 7.25 -7.89
C ARG A 87 -1.06 8.75 -8.02
N CYS A 88 -0.03 9.57 -7.83
CA CYS A 88 -0.09 11.03 -7.82
C CYS A 88 1.04 11.63 -8.67
N PRO A 89 0.92 11.56 -10.01
CA PRO A 89 2.01 11.91 -10.93
C PRO A 89 2.40 13.38 -10.90
N ASP A 90 1.46 14.26 -10.53
CA ASP A 90 1.69 15.70 -10.47
C ASP A 90 2.31 16.16 -9.14
N SER A 91 2.45 15.26 -8.15
CA SER A 91 3.06 15.59 -6.88
C SER A 91 4.58 15.67 -7.03
N PRO A 92 5.21 16.82 -6.74
CA PRO A 92 6.66 16.94 -6.77
C PRO A 92 7.35 16.20 -5.61
N GLU A 93 6.59 15.70 -4.62
CA GLU A 93 7.14 14.90 -3.50
C GLU A 93 7.64 13.53 -3.95
N PHE A 94 7.19 13.03 -5.11
CA PHE A 94 7.48 11.67 -5.56
C PHE A 94 8.15 11.63 -6.92
N ALA A 95 9.04 10.66 -7.06
CA ALA A 95 9.67 10.32 -8.32
C ALA A 95 9.95 8.81 -8.37
N GLY A 96 10.27 8.32 -9.56
CA GLY A 96 10.68 6.94 -9.79
C GLY A 96 9.79 6.21 -10.78
N GLU A 97 10.28 5.07 -11.25
CA GLU A 97 9.57 4.22 -12.22
C GLU A 97 9.13 2.93 -11.55
N LEU A 98 7.86 2.56 -11.78
CA LEU A 98 7.35 1.30 -11.29
C LEU A 98 7.97 0.11 -12.06
N PRO A 99 8.29 -1.01 -11.38
CA PRO A 99 8.62 -2.24 -12.08
C PRO A 99 7.39 -2.75 -12.86
N THR A 100 7.60 -3.78 -13.69
CA THR A 100 6.53 -4.38 -14.48
C THR A 100 5.34 -4.78 -13.61
N ARG A 101 4.22 -4.10 -13.82
CA ARG A 101 2.93 -4.41 -13.20
C ARG A 101 2.30 -5.59 -13.92
N LEU A 102 1.94 -6.61 -13.16
CA LEU A 102 1.30 -7.84 -13.64
C LEU A 102 -0.24 -7.76 -13.61
N GLY A 103 -0.79 -6.82 -12.84
CA GLY A 103 -2.22 -6.52 -12.79
C GLY A 103 -2.57 -5.57 -11.65
N TRP A 104 -3.80 -5.08 -11.64
CA TRP A 104 -4.34 -4.16 -10.62
C TRP A 104 -5.85 -4.30 -10.51
N SER A 105 -6.37 -4.32 -9.29
CA SER A 105 -7.81 -4.30 -9.01
C SER A 105 -8.13 -3.32 -7.88
N ARG A 106 -9.27 -2.64 -7.97
CA ARG A 106 -9.79 -1.68 -6.98
C ARG A 106 -11.11 -2.14 -6.39
N THR A 107 -11.37 -1.75 -5.16
CA THR A 107 -12.64 -2.00 -4.47
C THR A 107 -13.50 -0.75 -4.44
N HIS A 108 -14.76 -0.88 -3.99
CA HIS A 108 -15.63 0.26 -3.69
C HIS A 108 -15.12 1.17 -2.56
N ARG A 109 -14.12 0.72 -1.78
CA ARG A 109 -13.49 1.49 -0.70
C ARG A 109 -12.32 2.33 -1.19
N TRP A 110 -11.93 2.16 -2.45
CA TRP A 110 -10.88 2.95 -3.07
C TRP A 110 -11.27 4.43 -3.10
N PHE A 111 -10.30 5.28 -2.79
CA PHE A 111 -10.41 6.73 -2.95
C PHE A 111 -9.14 7.25 -3.62
N GLU A 112 -9.23 8.45 -4.17
CA GLU A 112 -8.11 9.10 -4.87
C GLU A 112 -6.97 9.43 -3.90
N PRO A 113 -5.79 8.79 -3.99
CA PRO A 113 -4.74 8.93 -2.98
C PRO A 113 -4.23 10.36 -2.79
N CYS A 114 -4.32 11.19 -3.84
CA CYS A 114 -3.80 12.55 -3.84
C CYS A 114 -4.56 13.49 -2.91
N VAL A 115 -5.80 13.14 -2.51
CA VAL A 115 -6.53 13.90 -1.49
C VAL A 115 -5.83 13.88 -0.12
N LEU A 116 -4.94 12.89 0.11
CA LEU A 116 -4.10 12.85 1.31
C LEU A 116 -2.93 13.83 1.24
N LEU A 117 -2.66 14.42 0.08
CA LEU A 117 -1.55 15.34 -0.11
C LEU A 117 -1.94 16.80 0.13
N ALA A 118 -3.24 17.11 0.17
CA ALA A 118 -3.72 18.45 0.37
C ALA A 118 -3.40 18.99 1.77
N ASP A 119 -3.21 20.31 1.88
CA ASP A 119 -2.96 21.00 3.16
C ASP A 119 -4.14 20.86 4.14
N ASP A 120 -5.35 20.65 3.62
CA ASP A 120 -6.59 20.41 4.37
C ASP A 120 -6.99 18.92 4.40
N ALA A 121 -6.08 18.01 4.03
CA ALA A 121 -6.33 16.58 4.09
C ALA A 121 -6.91 16.18 5.46
N ARG A 122 -7.96 15.35 5.44
CA ARG A 122 -8.64 14.86 6.64
C ARG A 122 -7.62 14.26 7.62
N SER A 123 -7.85 14.51 8.91
CA SER A 123 -7.09 13.93 10.02
C SER A 123 -8.01 13.74 11.21
N GLU A 124 -7.84 12.66 11.97
CA GLU A 124 -8.46 12.50 13.29
C GLU A 124 -7.60 13.15 14.38
N LEU A 125 -6.35 13.52 14.05
CA LEU A 125 -5.46 14.26 14.93
C LEU A 125 -5.78 15.75 14.91
N ARG A 126 -5.74 16.36 16.10
CA ARG A 126 -5.84 17.82 16.23
C ARG A 126 -4.63 18.50 15.57
N PRO A 127 -4.81 19.70 14.97
CA PRO A 127 -3.72 20.43 14.31
C PRO A 127 -2.46 20.61 15.18
N GLU A 128 -2.63 20.87 16.48
CA GLU A 128 -1.53 21.04 17.44
C GLU A 128 -0.80 19.73 17.81
N HIS A 129 -1.32 18.57 17.38
CA HIS A 129 -0.79 17.24 17.70
C HIS A 129 -0.38 16.45 16.45
N ARG A 130 -0.37 17.09 15.28
CA ARG A 130 -0.07 16.42 14.01
C ARG A 130 1.07 17.09 13.28
N VAL A 131 1.85 16.28 12.58
CA VAL A 131 2.86 16.73 11.62
C VAL A 131 2.60 16.07 10.28
N ARG A 132 2.92 16.79 9.21
CA ARG A 132 2.83 16.28 7.85
C ARG A 132 3.81 15.12 7.69
N GLN A 133 3.33 13.97 7.21
CA GLN A 133 4.22 12.86 6.85
C GLN A 133 4.69 13.04 5.39
N HIS A 134 5.98 12.76 5.12
CA HIS A 134 6.48 12.74 3.75
C HIS A 134 5.67 11.74 2.94
N GLY A 135 5.07 12.23 1.86
CA GLY A 135 4.26 11.43 0.97
C GLY A 135 2.77 11.34 1.27
N GLY A 136 2.26 12.09 2.23
CA GLY A 136 0.80 12.13 2.45
C GLY A 136 0.34 11.86 3.87
N GLY A 137 -0.84 12.42 4.15
CA GLY A 137 -1.53 12.39 5.43
C GLY A 137 -0.79 13.08 6.57
N TRP A 138 -1.23 12.76 7.77
CA TRP A 138 -0.75 13.30 9.03
C TRP A 138 -0.31 12.17 9.94
N CYS A 139 0.69 12.42 10.77
CA CYS A 139 1.09 11.51 11.85
C CYS A 139 1.23 12.29 13.17
N MET A 140 1.25 11.55 14.29
CA MET A 140 1.31 12.17 15.61
C MET A 140 2.64 12.90 15.81
N ALA A 141 2.56 14.16 16.25
CA ALA A 141 3.73 14.94 16.60
C ALA A 141 4.46 14.29 17.79
N GLY A 142 5.78 14.17 17.70
CA GLY A 142 6.63 13.71 18.82
C GLY A 142 6.76 12.19 18.99
N THR A 143 6.18 11.36 18.12
CA THR A 143 6.55 9.94 18.06
C THR A 143 7.77 9.77 17.16
N SER A 144 8.89 9.34 17.74
CA SER A 144 10.15 9.01 17.05
C SER A 144 10.01 7.90 15.98
N ALA A 145 8.81 7.35 15.80
CA ALA A 145 8.48 6.32 14.82
C ALA A 145 8.38 6.83 13.38
N SER A 146 8.09 8.12 13.13
CA SER A 146 8.07 8.66 11.76
C SER A 146 9.48 8.86 11.19
N ALA A 147 10.40 9.38 12.00
CA ALA A 147 11.79 9.59 11.60
C ALA A 147 12.58 8.27 11.42
N ALA A 148 12.23 7.21 12.14
CA ALA A 148 12.93 5.93 12.09
C ALA A 148 12.44 4.98 10.98
N ARG A 149 11.23 5.17 10.44
CA ARG A 149 10.65 4.30 9.38
C ARG A 149 10.99 4.77 7.97
N ASP A 150 11.26 6.06 7.79
CA ASP A 150 11.73 6.63 6.51
C ASP A 150 13.27 6.48 6.34
N ALA A 151 13.96 5.99 7.37
CA ALA A 151 15.42 5.87 7.39
C ALA A 151 15.96 4.47 7.06
N SER A 152 15.14 3.51 6.60
CA SER A 152 15.65 2.24 6.10
C SER A 152 16.09 2.37 4.64
N PRO A 153 17.39 2.38 4.33
CA PRO A 153 17.86 2.22 2.97
C PRO A 153 17.95 0.71 2.64
N THR A 154 17.72 0.41 1.37
CA THR A 154 17.97 -0.86 0.65
C THR A 154 17.09 -2.06 0.97
#